data_AF-A0A6L7WQV9-F1
#
_entry.id   AF-A0A6L7WQV9-F1
#
_cell.length_a   1.000
_cell.length_b   1.000
_cell.length_c   1.000
_cell.angle_alpha   90.00
_cell.angle_beta   90.00
_cell.angle_gamma   90.00
#
_symmetry.space_group_name_H-M   'P 1'
#
loop_
_entity.id
_entity.type
_entity.pdbx_description
1 polymer ?
#
loop_
_entity_poly.entity_id
_entity_poly.type
_entity_poly.pdbx_seq_one_letter_code
_entity_poly.pdbx_strand_id
1 'polypeptide(L)'
;MSRNHAAAEERRAARESWPVKAFRLGEEPGDDLSERTTPEERIAMMWRLAIDAWTSAGRPLPAYTRDRMPGRVIRTPHLPSSTDLER
;
A
#
# COMPACT_ATOMS: atom_id res chain seq x y z
N MET A 1 5.81 36.59 20.00
CA MET A 1 5.45 35.26 19.44
C MET A 1 6.18 34.18 20.22
N SER A 2 5.47 33.15 20.69
CA SER A 2 6.06 32.10 21.53
C SER A 2 7.01 31.21 20.71
N ARG A 3 8.19 30.88 21.25
CA ARG A 3 9.24 30.05 20.60
C ARG A 3 8.71 28.76 19.97
N ASN A 4 7.63 28.20 20.51
CA ASN A 4 6.99 26.98 20.01
C ASN A 4 6.32 27.15 18.63
N HIS A 5 5.80 28.34 18.31
CA HIS A 5 5.22 28.61 16.98
C HIS A 5 6.31 28.75 15.92
N ALA A 6 7.43 29.40 16.25
CA ALA A 6 8.58 29.51 15.36
C ALA A 6 9.14 28.12 14.98
N ALA A 7 9.31 27.23 15.96
CA ALA A 7 9.75 25.85 15.72
C ALA A 7 8.70 24.99 14.97
N ALA A 8 7.41 25.34 15.02
CA ALA A 8 6.38 24.67 14.23
C ALA A 8 6.41 25.10 12.76
N GLU A 9 6.55 26.40 12.49
CA GLU A 9 6.68 26.94 11.14
C GLU A 9 7.97 26.47 10.45
N GLU A 10 9.08 26.40 11.17
CA GLU A 10 10.36 25.91 10.63
C GLU A 10 10.27 24.43 10.22
N ARG A 11 9.60 23.60 11.03
CA ARG A 11 9.28 22.20 10.66
C ARG A 11 8.32 22.09 9.49
N ARG A 12 7.37 23.02 9.36
CA ARG A 12 6.42 23.05 8.25
C ARG A 12 7.15 23.39 6.95
N ALA A 13 7.99 24.42 6.95
CA ALA A 13 8.81 24.81 5.80
C ALA A 13 9.78 23.68 5.39
N ALA A 14 10.41 23.00 6.35
CA ALA A 14 11.31 21.87 6.06
C ALA A 14 10.61 20.66 5.40
N ARG A 15 9.28 20.54 5.54
CA ARG A 15 8.48 19.46 4.93
C ARG A 15 7.98 19.79 3.53
N GLU A 16 8.10 21.04 3.09
CA GLU A 16 7.62 21.48 1.78
C GLU A 16 8.33 20.74 0.62
N SER A 17 9.57 20.29 0.85
CA SER A 17 10.36 19.53 -0.12
C SER A 17 10.15 18.02 -0.09
N TRP A 18 9.30 17.50 0.81
CA TRP A 18 9.15 16.05 0.95
C TRP A 18 8.38 15.46 -0.24
N PRO A 19 8.78 14.27 -0.74
CA PRO A 19 8.08 13.60 -1.84
C PRO A 19 6.82 12.87 -1.35
N VAL A 20 6.05 13.50 -0.46
CA VAL A 20 4.83 12.93 0.13
C VAL A 20 3.65 13.86 -0.12
N LYS A 21 2.48 13.28 -0.37
CA LYS A 21 1.23 14.02 -0.52
C LYS A 21 0.34 13.75 0.69
N ALA A 22 -0.23 14.79 1.28
CA ALA A 22 -1.21 14.68 2.34
C ALA A 22 -2.62 14.73 1.74
N PHE A 23 -3.45 13.76 2.08
CA PHE A 23 -4.86 13.68 1.70
C PHE A 23 -5.71 13.73 2.97
N ARG A 24 -6.96 14.18 2.85
CA ARG A 24 -7.95 13.95 3.91
C ARG A 24 -8.38 12.49 3.88
N LEU A 25 -8.80 11.99 5.03
CA LEU A 25 -9.37 10.66 5.14
C LEU A 25 -10.59 10.52 4.20
N GLY A 26 -10.53 9.60 3.24
CA GLY A 26 -11.54 9.37 2.21
C GLY A 26 -11.31 10.13 0.90
N GLU A 27 -10.34 11.04 0.84
CA GLU A 27 -9.92 11.74 -0.39
C GLU A 27 -8.60 11.17 -0.95
N GLU A 28 -8.09 10.08 -0.37
CA GLU A 28 -6.91 9.41 -0.91
C GLU A 28 -7.18 8.91 -2.34
N PRO A 29 -6.22 9.03 -3.26
CA PRO A 29 -6.30 8.30 -4.52
C PRO A 29 -6.42 6.80 -4.21
N GLY A 30 -7.24 6.10 -4.97
CA GLY A 30 -7.42 4.66 -4.77
C GLY A 30 -6.10 3.91 -4.83
N ASP A 31 -5.92 2.95 -3.91
CA ASP A 31 -4.75 2.07 -3.85
C ASP A 31 -4.73 1.02 -4.98
N ASP A 32 -5.71 1.05 -5.88
CA ASP A 32 -5.76 0.13 -7.00
C ASP A 32 -4.75 0.51 -8.08
N LEU A 33 -3.63 -0.20 -8.07
CA LEU A 33 -2.59 -0.10 -9.09
C LEU A 33 -2.83 -1.04 -10.28
N SER A 34 -3.97 -1.73 -10.35
CA SER A 34 -4.24 -2.76 -11.37
C SER A 34 -4.19 -2.23 -12.80
N GLU A 35 -4.53 -0.95 -13.02
CA GLU A 35 -4.47 -0.31 -14.34
C GLU A 35 -3.04 -0.04 -14.83
N ARG A 36 -2.06 0.04 -13.91
CA ARG A 36 -0.70 0.51 -14.20
C ARG A 36 0.38 -0.54 -13.94
N THR A 37 0.02 -1.66 -13.33
CA THR A 37 0.95 -2.71 -12.93
C THR A 37 0.38 -4.08 -13.24
N THR A 38 1.27 -5.00 -13.61
CA THR A 38 0.97 -6.43 -13.66
C THR A 38 0.93 -7.02 -12.24
N PRO A 39 0.25 -8.16 -12.03
CA PRO A 39 0.32 -8.90 -10.77
C PRO A 39 1.76 -9.22 -10.33
N GLU A 40 2.63 -9.58 -11.28
CA GLU A 40 4.04 -9.91 -11.04
C GLU A 40 4.81 -8.70 -10.51
N GLU A 41 4.62 -7.53 -11.10
CA GLU A 41 5.25 -6.28 -10.63
C GLU A 41 4.80 -5.93 -9.21
N ARG A 42 3.52 -6.07 -8.90
CA ARG A 42 3.02 -5.82 -7.54
C ARG A 42 3.61 -6.78 -6.51
N ILE A 43 3.75 -8.06 -6.85
CA ILE A 43 4.42 -9.04 -5.99
C ILE A 43 5.89 -8.63 -5.80
N ALA A 44 6.60 -8.26 -6.87
CA ALA A 44 8.00 -7.87 -6.80
C ALA A 44 8.21 -6.61 -5.92
N MET A 45 7.33 -5.62 -6.01
CA MET A 45 7.36 -4.42 -5.18
C MET A 45 7.23 -4.75 -3.68
N MET A 46 6.27 -5.61 -3.33
CA MET A 46 6.01 -5.99 -1.95
C MET A 46 7.03 -6.98 -1.39
N TRP A 47 7.61 -7.85 -2.24
CA TRP A 47 8.43 -8.98 -1.80
C TRP A 47 9.64 -8.58 -0.94
N ARG A 48 10.33 -7.49 -1.30
CA ARG A 48 11.47 -6.99 -0.50
C ARG A 48 11.03 -6.60 0.92
N LEU A 49 9.90 -5.90 1.04
CA LEU A 49 9.34 -5.49 2.34
C LEU A 49 8.95 -6.70 3.18
N ALA A 50 8.41 -7.74 2.55
CA ALA A 50 8.09 -8.98 3.26
C ALA A 50 9.36 -9.63 3.84
N ILE A 51 10.42 -9.81 3.04
CA ILE A 51 11.68 -10.38 3.51
C ILE A 51 12.24 -9.61 4.70
N ASP A 52 12.28 -8.27 4.59
CA ASP A 52 12.82 -7.41 5.64
C ASP A 52 11.99 -7.52 6.93
N ALA A 53 10.67 -7.56 6.82
CA ALA A 53 9.76 -7.70 7.96
C ALA A 53 9.93 -9.06 8.68
N TRP A 54 10.01 -10.17 7.94
CA TRP A 54 10.22 -11.49 8.53
C TRP A 54 11.59 -11.60 9.20
N THR A 55 12.64 -11.12 8.53
CA THR A 55 14.02 -11.13 9.03
C THR A 55 14.15 -10.29 10.29
N SER A 56 13.61 -9.06 10.30
CA SER A 56 13.64 -8.17 11.47
C SER A 56 12.82 -8.70 12.65
N ALA A 57 11.74 -9.44 12.38
CA ALA A 57 10.98 -10.14 13.41
C ALA A 57 11.71 -11.38 13.97
N GLY A 58 12.86 -11.77 13.42
CA GLY A 58 13.58 -13.00 13.80
C GLY A 58 12.81 -14.28 13.45
N ARG A 59 11.88 -14.19 12.48
CA ARG A 59 11.02 -15.31 12.08
C ARG A 59 11.45 -15.83 10.70
N PRO A 60 11.46 -17.15 10.48
CA PRO A 60 11.74 -17.69 9.15
C PRO A 60 10.60 -17.34 8.18
N LEU A 61 10.94 -17.23 6.89
CA LEU A 61 9.91 -17.14 5.85
C LEU A 61 8.99 -18.39 5.90
N PRO A 62 7.67 -18.23 5.76
CA PRO A 62 6.75 -19.36 5.74
C PRO A 62 7.06 -20.32 4.58
N ALA A 63 7.09 -21.63 4.88
CA ALA A 63 7.40 -22.68 3.93
C ALA A 63 6.22 -23.65 3.71
N TYR A 64 5.00 -23.13 3.61
CA TYR A 64 3.82 -23.94 3.31
C TYR A 64 3.67 -24.20 1.80
N THR A 65 3.13 -25.35 1.46
CA THR A 65 2.59 -25.62 0.12
C THR A 65 1.28 -24.86 -0.08
N ARG A 66 0.84 -24.68 -1.34
CA ARG A 66 -0.38 -23.92 -1.65
C ARG A 66 -1.64 -24.47 -0.95
N ASP A 67 -1.74 -25.79 -0.80
CA ASP A 67 -2.85 -26.46 -0.11
C ASP A 67 -2.83 -26.28 1.42
N ARG A 68 -1.67 -25.92 1.99
CA ARG A 68 -1.47 -25.70 3.43
C ARG A 68 -1.34 -24.23 3.81
N MET A 69 -1.48 -23.33 2.84
CA MET A 69 -1.39 -21.89 3.08
C MET A 69 -2.49 -21.44 4.04
N PRO A 70 -2.19 -20.58 5.04
CA PRO A 70 -3.20 -19.98 5.90
C PRO A 70 -3.99 -18.92 5.11
N GLY A 71 -4.93 -19.39 4.29
CA GLY A 71 -5.76 -18.59 3.40
C GLY A 71 -6.42 -19.48 2.35
N ARG A 72 -7.62 -19.10 1.90
CA ARG A 72 -8.32 -19.78 0.81
C ARG A 72 -8.60 -18.77 -0.30
N VAL A 73 -8.28 -19.15 -1.54
CA VAL A 73 -8.72 -18.39 -2.71
C VAL A 73 -10.20 -18.67 -2.92
N ILE A 74 -11.03 -17.65 -2.74
CA ILE A 74 -12.44 -17.68 -3.13
C ILE A 74 -12.53 -16.96 -4.47
N ARG A 75 -12.94 -17.68 -5.51
CA ARG A 75 -13.21 -17.08 -6.81
C ARG A 75 -14.69 -16.71 -6.84
N THR A 76 -14.99 -15.44 -6.59
CA THR A 76 -16.33 -14.91 -6.82
C THR A 76 -16.50 -14.72 -8.33
N PRO A 77 -17.62 -15.15 -8.93
CA PRO A 77 -17.92 -14.78 -10.32
C PRO A 77 -17.87 -13.26 -10.43
N HIS A 78 -17.20 -12.75 -11.46
CA HIS A 78 -17.17 -11.32 -11.76
C HIS A 78 -18.62 -10.88 -12.01
N LEU A 79 -19.18 -10.07 -11.09
CA LEU A 79 -20.37 -9.30 -11.43
C LEU A 79 -19.91 -8.13 -12.31
N PRO A 80 -20.59 -7.86 -13.43
CA PRO A 80 -20.29 -6.70 -14.25
C PRO A 80 -20.36 -5.45 -13.38
N SER A 81 -19.36 -4.58 -13.56
CA SER A 81 -19.33 -3.27 -12.91
C SER A 81 -20.38 -2.36 -13.56
N SER A 82 -20.89 -1.34 -12.86
CA SER A 82 -21.88 -0.41 -13.45
C SER A 82 -21.40 0.26 -14.74
N THR A 83 -20.09 0.29 -14.99
CA THR A 83 -19.45 0.74 -16.24
C THR A 83 -19.64 -0.20 -17.44
N ASP A 84 -20.05 -1.46 -17.23
CA ASP A 84 -20.28 -2.43 -18.30
C ASP A 84 -21.70 -2.35 -18.89
N LEU A 85 -22.60 -1.58 -18.29
CA LEU A 85 -24.01 -1.47 -18.71
C LEU A 85 -24.28 -0.34 -19.72
N GLU A 86 -23.28 0.49 -20.04
CA GLU A 86 -23.41 1.62 -20.98
C GLU A 86 -22.70 1.39 -22.32
N ARG A 87 -22.34 0.14 -22.69
CA ARG A 87 -21.72 -0.20 -23.98
C ARG A 87 -22.64 -1.04 -24.87
#